data_AF-A0A8K0CMV2-F1
#
_entry.id   AF-A0A8K0CMV2-F1
#
_cell.length_a   1.000
_cell.length_b   1.000
_cell.length_c   1.000
_cell.angle_alpha   90.00
_cell.angle_beta   90.00
_cell.angle_gamma   90.00
#
_symmetry.space_group_name_H-M   'P 1'
#
loop_
_entity.id
_entity.type
_entity.pdbx_description
1 polymer ?
#
loop_
_entity_poly.entity_id
_entity_poly.type
_entity_poly.pdbx_seq_one_letter_code
_entity_poly.pdbx_strand_id
1 'polypeptide(L)'
;MVTKALIKESFFISNLNGLHPGKNSYFTKLNILSSIILTAAFGVECLLELLQGWKGLISLDSIVAVIAMYQVLSKLSIVAIYRNKLNEIVDCIHKYYWPLDKCGKKLELEFQYIISSIRKIMIVTITLTTITVSTYVIAPLLYTERKMPIPTFHPTDLTKSPNYELAYIIQVVIIFKVMPPSVLAFDLSFISIITYIVFELRMISIEIKTLEIDSTTNDNDTGILERLKLIGAYLTFESGNVANAAFRSKWWVKTQPRLRRSIALIIQRSQKPETLTAGGMIKLNLETFSN
;
A
#
# COMPACT_ATOMS: atom_id res chain seq x y z
N MET A 1 -7.65 0.27 -17.43
CA MET A 1 -7.80 -1.18 -17.17
C MET A 1 -6.66 -1.71 -16.30
N VAL A 2 -5.41 -1.35 -16.61
CA VAL A 2 -4.22 -1.91 -15.97
C VAL A 2 -4.01 -1.45 -14.51
N THR A 3 -4.33 -0.20 -14.16
CA THR A 3 -4.25 0.29 -12.76
C THR A 3 -5.26 -0.39 -11.83
N LYS A 4 -6.48 -0.66 -12.32
CA LYS A 4 -7.49 -1.45 -11.59
C LYS A 4 -7.02 -2.88 -11.34
N ALA A 5 -6.30 -3.48 -12.30
CA ALA A 5 -5.71 -4.81 -12.12
C ALA A 5 -4.66 -4.83 -11.00
N LEU A 6 -3.82 -3.80 -10.90
CA LEU A 6 -2.81 -3.67 -9.84
C LEU A 6 -3.45 -3.63 -8.44
N ILE A 7 -4.47 -2.79 -8.27
CA ILE A 7 -5.22 -2.66 -7.01
C ILE A 7 -5.95 -3.96 -6.67
N LYS A 8 -6.55 -4.62 -7.67
CA LYS A 8 -7.22 -5.90 -7.48
C LYS A 8 -6.26 -7.00 -7.04
N GLU A 9 -5.05 -7.05 -7.62
CA GLU A 9 -4.02 -8.03 -7.27
C GLU A 9 -3.47 -7.83 -5.86
N SER A 10 -3.22 -6.59 -5.43
CA SER A 10 -2.78 -6.33 -4.05
C SER A 10 -3.86 -6.67 -3.02
N PHE A 11 -5.13 -6.35 -3.31
CA PHE A 11 -6.25 -6.75 -2.43
C PHE A 11 -6.59 -8.24 -2.51
N PHE A 12 -6.19 -8.97 -3.56
CA PHE A 12 -6.35 -10.42 -3.62
C PHE A 12 -5.53 -11.12 -2.53
N ILE A 13 -4.29 -10.68 -2.29
CA ILE A 13 -3.44 -11.22 -1.21
C ILE A 13 -4.07 -10.95 0.16
N SER A 14 -4.68 -9.77 0.31
CA SER A 14 -5.44 -9.39 1.50
C SER A 14 -6.61 -10.35 1.81
N ASN A 15 -7.13 -11.05 0.80
CA ASN A 15 -8.24 -11.99 0.98
C ASN A 15 -7.85 -13.25 1.78
N LEU A 16 -6.56 -13.65 1.79
CA LEU A 16 -6.08 -14.81 2.56
C LEU A 16 -6.29 -14.65 4.07
N ASN A 17 -6.18 -13.43 4.57
CA ASN A 17 -6.45 -13.07 5.97
C ASN A 17 -7.86 -12.49 6.19
N GLY A 18 -8.72 -12.52 5.16
CA GLY A 18 -10.04 -11.88 5.20
C GLY A 18 -10.01 -10.34 5.20
N LEU A 19 -8.86 -9.72 4.97
CA LEU A 19 -8.66 -8.27 5.04
C LEU A 19 -9.13 -7.53 3.76
N HIS A 20 -9.74 -8.22 2.81
CA HIS A 20 -10.21 -7.60 1.57
C HIS A 20 -11.29 -6.53 1.86
N PRO A 21 -11.06 -5.24 1.54
CA PRO A 21 -11.94 -4.15 1.95
C PRO A 21 -13.38 -4.32 1.43
N GLY A 22 -13.55 -4.69 0.16
CA GLY A 22 -14.87 -4.83 -0.48
C GLY A 22 -15.65 -6.13 -0.26
N LYS A 23 -15.17 -7.08 0.55
CA LYS A 23 -15.88 -8.36 0.81
C LYS A 23 -16.50 -8.39 2.20
N ASN A 24 -17.77 -8.01 2.35
CA ASN A 24 -18.42 -7.92 3.66
C ASN A 24 -19.23 -9.17 4.06
N SER A 25 -18.72 -10.37 3.80
CA SER A 25 -19.39 -11.62 4.21
C SER A 25 -19.15 -11.89 5.71
N TYR A 26 -20.07 -12.61 6.35
CA TYR A 26 -19.91 -13.11 7.72
C TYR A 26 -18.60 -13.91 7.87
N PHE A 27 -18.28 -14.77 6.90
CA PHE A 27 -17.02 -15.53 6.83
C PHE A 27 -15.79 -14.63 6.82
N THR A 28 -15.86 -13.47 6.17
CA THR A 28 -14.74 -12.53 6.10
C THR A 28 -14.48 -11.87 7.46
N LYS A 29 -15.54 -11.51 8.19
CA LYS A 29 -15.41 -10.97 9.57
C LYS A 29 -14.87 -12.02 10.53
N LEU A 30 -15.34 -13.27 10.41
CA LEU A 30 -14.87 -14.39 11.20
C LEU A 30 -13.39 -14.69 10.92
N ASN A 31 -12.96 -14.65 9.66
CA ASN A 31 -11.56 -14.82 9.28
C ASN A 31 -10.66 -13.73 9.87
N ILE A 32 -11.04 -12.45 9.78
CA ILE A 32 -10.27 -11.35 10.40
C ILE A 32 -10.14 -11.57 11.92
N LEU A 33 -11.26 -11.87 12.58
CA LEU A 33 -11.27 -12.11 14.03
C LEU A 33 -10.36 -13.29 14.38
N SER A 34 -10.44 -14.39 13.62
CA SER A 34 -9.58 -15.56 13.80
C SER A 34 -8.10 -15.23 13.63
N SER A 35 -7.74 -14.42 12.62
CA SER A 35 -6.34 -14.03 12.38
C SER A 35 -5.82 -13.09 13.48
N ILE A 36 -6.64 -12.17 14.00
CA ILE A 36 -6.26 -11.29 15.12
C ILE A 36 -6.04 -12.12 16.40
N ILE A 37 -6.97 -13.02 16.73
CA ILE A 37 -6.86 -13.88 17.92
C ILE A 37 -5.62 -14.78 17.83
N LEU A 38 -5.39 -15.43 16.69
CA LEU A 38 -4.22 -16.28 16.47
C LEU A 38 -2.91 -15.48 16.60
N THR A 39 -2.86 -14.26 16.04
CA THR A 39 -1.68 -13.39 16.16
C THR A 39 -1.44 -12.98 17.61
N ALA A 40 -2.49 -12.57 18.32
CA ALA A 40 -2.38 -12.13 19.70
C ALA A 40 -1.94 -13.27 20.63
N ALA A 41 -2.53 -14.45 20.48
CA ALA A 41 -2.14 -15.64 21.25
C ALA A 41 -0.68 -16.00 21.03
N PHE A 42 -0.25 -16.10 19.76
CA PHE A 42 1.14 -16.40 19.41
C PHE A 42 2.10 -15.29 19.89
N GLY A 43 1.66 -14.03 19.88
CA GLY A 43 2.43 -12.91 20.39
C GLY A 43 2.66 -12.99 21.90
N VAL A 44 1.66 -13.45 22.66
CA VAL A 44 1.80 -13.71 24.10
C VAL A 44 2.78 -14.86 24.35
N GLU A 45 2.73 -15.94 23.58
CA GLU A 45 3.70 -17.05 23.68
C GLU A 45 5.15 -16.60 23.42
N CYS A 46 5.37 -15.73 22.43
CA CYS A 46 6.70 -15.12 22.18
C CYS A 46 7.15 -14.20 23.34
N LEU A 47 6.23 -13.40 23.89
CA LEU A 47 6.54 -12.51 25.01
C LEU A 47 6.87 -13.28 26.30
N LEU A 48 6.14 -14.36 26.58
CA LEU A 48 6.42 -15.22 27.72
C LEU A 48 7.78 -15.90 27.60
N GLU A 49 8.17 -16.35 26.41
CA GLU A 49 9.51 -16.91 26.16
C GLU A 49 10.60 -15.88 26.44
N LEU A 50 10.41 -14.64 26.00
CA LEU A 50 11.38 -13.57 26.25
C LEU A 50 11.52 -13.25 27.75
N LEU A 51 10.40 -13.25 28.49
CA LEU A 51 10.38 -12.92 29.91
C LEU A 51 10.95 -14.05 30.79
N GLN A 52 10.67 -15.31 30.45
CA GLN A 52 11.08 -16.47 31.26
C GLN A 52 12.40 -17.09 30.81
N GLY A 53 12.73 -16.98 29.52
CA GLY A 53 13.85 -17.66 28.87
C GLY A 53 15.09 -16.79 28.66
N TRP A 54 15.30 -15.73 29.45
CA TRP A 54 16.45 -14.84 29.28
C TRP A 54 17.77 -15.57 29.54
N LYS A 55 18.48 -15.91 28.47
CA LYS A 55 19.76 -16.63 28.48
C LYS A 55 20.87 -15.84 27.75
N GLY A 56 20.72 -14.52 27.71
CA GLY A 56 21.68 -13.63 27.05
C GLY A 56 21.51 -13.64 25.52
N LEU A 57 22.60 -13.91 24.78
CA LEU A 57 22.66 -13.74 23.32
C LEU A 57 21.66 -14.63 22.56
N ILE A 58 21.34 -15.81 23.08
CA ILE A 58 20.40 -16.76 22.48
C ILE A 58 18.97 -16.20 22.47
N SER A 59 18.65 -15.28 23.39
CA SER A 59 17.33 -14.64 23.46
C SER A 59 17.14 -13.52 22.42
N LEU A 60 18.16 -13.19 21.61
CA LEU A 60 18.03 -12.23 20.51
C LEU A 60 16.99 -12.68 19.47
N ASP A 61 16.93 -13.99 19.17
CA ASP A 61 15.95 -14.54 18.23
C ASP A 61 14.51 -14.32 18.73
N SER A 62 14.29 -14.45 20.04
CA SER A 62 12.99 -14.15 20.67
C SER A 62 12.64 -12.66 20.57
N ILE A 63 13.61 -11.74 20.67
CA ILE A 63 13.37 -10.30 20.50
C ILE A 63 12.93 -10.00 19.06
N VAL A 64 13.64 -10.56 18.06
CA VAL A 64 13.28 -10.39 16.64
C VAL A 64 11.88 -10.92 16.37
N ALA A 65 11.52 -12.06 16.96
CA ALA A 65 10.18 -12.63 16.87
C ALA A 65 9.10 -11.70 17.44
N VAL A 66 9.32 -11.12 18.63
CA VAL A 66 8.36 -10.16 19.24
C VAL A 66 8.18 -8.92 18.35
N ILE A 67 9.25 -8.39 17.76
CA ILE A 67 9.19 -7.25 16.83
C ILE A 67 8.36 -7.61 15.59
N ALA A 68 8.60 -8.77 14.98
CA ALA A 68 7.84 -9.23 13.82
C ALA A 68 6.35 -9.41 14.15
N MET A 69 6.04 -9.93 15.34
CA MET A 69 4.67 -10.10 15.83
C MET A 69 3.96 -8.77 16.05
N TYR A 70 4.65 -7.79 16.61
CA TYR A 70 4.14 -6.42 16.73
C TYR A 70 3.82 -5.81 15.36
N GLN A 71 4.69 -6.00 14.35
CA GLN A 71 4.45 -5.50 13.00
C GLN A 71 3.20 -6.13 12.37
N VAL A 72 2.99 -7.44 12.55
CA VAL A 72 1.81 -8.16 12.04
C VAL A 72 0.54 -7.66 12.74
N LEU A 73 0.55 -7.56 14.06
CA LEU A 73 -0.61 -7.13 14.85
C LEU A 73 -1.01 -5.69 14.53
N SER A 74 -0.03 -4.77 14.44
CA SER A 74 -0.29 -3.37 14.11
C SER A 74 -0.88 -3.21 12.70
N LYS A 75 -0.32 -3.86 11.67
CA LYS A 75 -0.84 -3.82 10.30
C LYS A 75 -2.23 -4.43 10.19
N LEU A 76 -2.47 -5.58 10.82
CA LEU A 76 -3.80 -6.20 10.88
C LEU A 76 -4.83 -5.26 11.50
N SER A 77 -4.47 -4.64 12.63
CA SER A 77 -5.34 -3.71 13.36
C SER A 77 -5.64 -2.46 12.53
N ILE A 78 -4.63 -1.87 11.88
CA ILE A 78 -4.80 -0.70 11.01
C ILE A 78 -5.76 -1.02 9.85
N VAL A 79 -5.54 -2.13 9.14
CA VAL A 79 -6.42 -2.51 8.02
C VAL A 79 -7.84 -2.79 8.50
N ALA A 80 -8.00 -3.43 9.66
CA ALA A 80 -9.31 -3.72 10.24
C ALA A 80 -10.05 -2.43 10.65
N ILE A 81 -9.38 -1.49 11.33
CA ILE A 81 -9.95 -0.22 11.80
C ILE A 81 -10.31 0.69 10.61
N TYR A 82 -9.40 0.83 9.65
CA TYR A 82 -9.56 1.75 8.52
C TYR A 82 -10.20 1.11 7.29
N ARG A 83 -10.72 -0.12 7.40
CA ARG A 83 -11.31 -0.88 6.31
C ARG A 83 -12.35 -0.10 5.50
N ASN A 84 -13.27 0.58 6.18
CA ASN A 84 -14.35 1.32 5.52
C ASN A 84 -13.79 2.50 4.71
N LYS A 85 -12.85 3.26 5.29
CA LYS A 85 -12.16 4.35 4.60
C LYS A 85 -11.34 3.85 3.41
N LEU A 86 -10.65 2.71 3.56
CA LEU A 86 -9.93 2.07 2.45
C LEU A 86 -10.90 1.67 1.33
N ASN A 87 -12.08 1.14 1.68
CA ASN A 87 -13.09 0.80 0.68
C ASN A 87 -13.64 2.04 -0.03
N GLU A 88 -13.91 3.12 0.70
CA GLU A 88 -14.32 4.41 0.13
C GLU A 88 -13.26 4.97 -0.82
N ILE A 89 -11.97 4.90 -0.47
CA ILE A 89 -10.87 5.31 -1.34
C ILE A 89 -10.88 4.46 -2.62
N VAL A 90 -10.99 3.14 -2.48
CA VAL A 90 -11.04 2.24 -3.64
C VAL A 90 -12.27 2.52 -4.51
N ASP A 91 -13.44 2.78 -3.93
CA ASP A 91 -14.65 3.11 -4.66
C ASP A 91 -14.52 4.46 -5.39
N CYS A 92 -13.92 5.46 -4.75
CA CYS A 92 -13.57 6.73 -5.38
C CYS A 92 -12.64 6.54 -6.58
N ILE A 93 -11.59 5.73 -6.43
CA ILE A 93 -10.66 5.37 -7.53
C ILE A 93 -11.41 4.71 -8.69
N HIS A 94 -12.38 3.84 -8.40
CA HIS A 94 -13.16 3.18 -9.44
C HIS A 94 -14.14 4.14 -10.14
N LYS A 95 -14.74 5.06 -9.39
CA LYS A 95 -15.74 6.03 -9.85
C LYS A 95 -15.16 7.15 -10.70
N TYR A 96 -14.04 7.73 -10.28
CA TYR A 96 -13.41 8.88 -10.95
C TYR A 96 -12.34 8.49 -11.97
N TYR A 97 -12.35 7.23 -12.40
CA TYR A 97 -11.40 6.69 -13.36
C TYR A 97 -11.46 7.44 -14.70
N TRP A 98 -10.34 8.06 -15.07
CA TRP A 98 -10.17 8.65 -16.41
C TRP A 98 -9.84 7.55 -17.43
N PRO A 99 -10.59 7.43 -18.55
CA PRO A 99 -10.28 6.44 -19.58
C PRO A 99 -8.94 6.77 -20.25
N LEU A 100 -7.98 5.86 -20.09
CA LEU A 100 -6.64 5.89 -20.70
C LEU A 100 -6.67 6.07 -22.22
N ASP A 101 -7.75 5.66 -22.88
CA ASP A 101 -7.94 5.72 -24.33
C ASP A 101 -7.87 7.16 -24.89
N LYS A 102 -8.06 8.18 -24.03
CA LYS A 102 -7.99 9.60 -24.43
C LYS A 102 -6.58 10.19 -24.44
N CYS A 103 -5.57 9.47 -23.96
CA CYS A 103 -4.27 10.08 -23.63
C CYS A 103 -3.14 9.86 -24.64
N GLY A 104 -3.48 9.32 -25.80
CA GLY A 104 -2.50 9.07 -26.86
C GLY A 104 -1.62 7.85 -26.57
N LYS A 105 -1.27 7.12 -27.63
CA LYS A 105 -0.57 5.82 -27.53
C LYS A 105 0.77 5.88 -26.80
N LYS A 106 1.50 7.01 -26.90
CA LYS A 106 2.81 7.17 -26.24
C LYS A 106 2.70 7.14 -24.72
N LEU A 107 1.74 7.87 -24.14
CA LEU A 107 1.57 7.93 -22.69
C LEU A 107 1.04 6.60 -22.13
N GLU A 108 0.15 5.96 -22.88
CA GLU A 108 -0.37 4.64 -22.51
C GLU A 108 0.77 3.61 -22.38
N LEU A 109 1.70 3.59 -23.33
CA LEU A 109 2.88 2.71 -23.28
C LEU A 109 3.78 3.00 -22.07
N GLU A 110 4.00 4.28 -21.73
CA GLU A 110 4.78 4.65 -20.53
C GLU A 110 4.12 4.14 -19.25
N PHE A 111 2.80 4.29 -19.11
CA PHE A 111 2.08 3.79 -17.93
C PHE A 111 2.04 2.27 -17.88
N GLN A 112 1.82 1.60 -19.01
CA GLN A 112 1.87 0.15 -19.08
C GLN A 112 3.26 -0.37 -18.68
N TYR A 113 4.34 0.31 -19.09
CA TYR A 113 5.70 -0.01 -18.68
C TYR A 113 5.91 0.16 -17.17
N ILE A 114 5.50 1.28 -16.60
CA ILE A 114 5.62 1.53 -15.15
C ILE A 114 4.82 0.49 -14.35
N ILE A 115 3.57 0.21 -14.75
CA ILE A 115 2.75 -0.80 -14.08
C ILE A 115 3.37 -2.19 -14.19
N SER A 116 3.90 -2.55 -15.36
CA SER A 116 4.60 -3.83 -15.56
C SER A 116 5.84 -3.94 -14.68
N SER A 117 6.56 -2.84 -14.48
CA SER A 117 7.73 -2.76 -13.60
C SER A 117 7.33 -2.94 -12.13
N ILE A 118 6.26 -2.26 -11.70
CA ILE A 118 5.71 -2.40 -10.35
C ILE A 118 5.21 -3.82 -10.12
N ARG A 119 4.51 -4.44 -11.07
CA ARG A 119 4.08 -5.84 -10.97
C ARG A 119 5.25 -6.80 -10.78
N LYS A 120 6.35 -6.61 -11.51
CA LYS A 120 7.59 -7.40 -11.31
C LYS A 120 8.12 -7.21 -9.89
N ILE A 121 8.19 -5.97 -9.39
CA ILE A 121 8.62 -5.68 -8.01
C ILE A 121 7.71 -6.34 -6.98
N MET A 122 6.38 -6.30 -7.17
CA MET A 122 5.43 -6.97 -6.28
C MET A 122 5.66 -8.48 -6.26
N ILE A 123 5.78 -9.12 -7.44
CA ILE A 123 6.05 -10.56 -7.53
C ILE A 123 7.36 -10.91 -6.85
N VAL A 124 8.44 -10.15 -7.12
CA VAL A 124 9.74 -10.36 -6.47
C VAL A 124 9.63 -10.24 -4.96
N THR A 125 8.92 -9.23 -4.44
CA THR A 125 8.73 -9.03 -3.00
C THR A 125 7.93 -10.17 -2.36
N ILE A 126 6.88 -10.66 -3.03
CA ILE A 126 6.11 -11.82 -2.58
C ILE A 126 7.00 -13.07 -2.58
N THR A 127 7.75 -13.33 -3.65
CA THR A 127 8.63 -14.51 -3.73
C THR A 127 9.72 -14.47 -2.66
N LEU A 128 10.36 -13.31 -2.45
CA LEU A 128 11.41 -13.14 -1.46
C LEU A 128 10.89 -13.40 -0.05
N THR A 129 9.75 -12.81 0.31
CA THR A 129 9.14 -13.02 1.64
C THR A 129 8.69 -14.47 1.86
N THR A 130 8.17 -15.15 0.83
CA THR A 130 7.85 -16.58 0.92
C THR A 130 9.09 -17.46 1.09
N ILE A 131 10.20 -17.13 0.42
CA ILE A 131 11.49 -17.83 0.57
C ILE A 131 12.02 -17.63 1.98
N THR A 132 12.06 -16.38 2.48
CA THR A 132 12.50 -16.08 3.84
C THR A 132 11.73 -16.88 4.88
N VAL A 133 10.40 -16.88 4.81
CA VAL A 133 9.57 -17.64 5.75
C VAL A 133 9.79 -19.15 5.64
N SER A 134 9.94 -19.67 4.42
CA SER A 134 10.26 -21.09 4.21
C SER A 134 11.61 -21.46 4.82
N THR A 135 12.61 -20.58 4.74
CA THR A 135 13.92 -20.78 5.38
C THR A 135 13.80 -20.88 6.90
N TYR A 136 12.98 -20.03 7.54
CA TYR A 136 12.74 -20.10 8.99
C TYR A 136 12.07 -21.42 9.42
N VAL A 137 11.18 -21.97 8.59
CA VAL A 137 10.53 -23.25 8.87
C VAL A 137 11.52 -24.41 8.64
N ILE A 138 12.33 -24.37 7.59
CA ILE A 138 13.23 -25.47 7.23
C ILE A 138 14.45 -25.54 8.16
N ALA A 139 15.01 -24.39 8.60
CA ALA A 139 16.25 -24.35 9.37
C ALA A 139 16.24 -25.25 10.63
N PRO A 140 15.20 -25.24 11.49
CA PRO A 140 15.11 -26.12 12.65
C PRO A 140 15.14 -27.63 12.33
N LEU A 141 14.69 -28.04 11.14
CA LEU A 141 14.68 -29.45 10.72
C LEU A 141 16.08 -29.97 10.36
N LEU A 142 17.03 -29.08 10.11
CA LEU A 142 18.41 -29.42 9.78
C LEU A 142 19.27 -29.63 11.03
N TYR A 143 18.82 -29.16 12.19
CA TYR A 143 19.52 -29.38 13.45
C TYR A 143 19.20 -30.77 14.02
N THR A 144 20.19 -31.38 14.67
CA THR A 144 20.04 -32.65 15.38
C THR A 144 19.18 -32.54 16.64
N GLU A 145 19.13 -31.34 17.22
CA GLU A 145 18.31 -31.02 18.39
C GLU A 145 16.93 -30.52 17.97
N ARG A 146 15.89 -30.90 18.73
CA ARG A 146 14.53 -30.37 18.56
C ARG A 146 14.53 -28.87 18.83
N LYS A 147 14.35 -28.09 17.77
CA LYS A 147 14.22 -26.63 17.82
C LYS A 147 12.96 -26.19 17.10
N MET A 148 12.30 -25.17 17.64
CA MET A 148 11.13 -24.58 17.01
C MET A 148 11.54 -23.55 15.95
N PRO A 149 10.76 -23.38 14.86
CA PRO A 149 10.94 -22.31 13.87
C PRO A 149 11.06 -20.92 14.49
N ILE A 150 10.22 -20.63 15.47
CA ILE A 150 10.29 -19.43 16.29
C ILE A 150 10.34 -19.87 17.75
N PRO A 151 11.28 -19.35 18.57
CA PRO A 151 11.34 -19.67 19.99
C PRO A 151 10.10 -19.12 20.69
N THR A 152 9.27 -20.01 21.23
CA THR A 152 8.03 -19.69 21.93
C THR A 152 7.85 -20.50 23.18
N PHE A 153 7.20 -19.90 24.17
CA PHE A 153 6.89 -20.56 25.43
C PHE A 153 5.77 -21.57 25.20
N HIS A 154 6.00 -22.82 25.60
CA HIS A 154 4.98 -23.86 25.56
C HIS A 154 4.78 -24.45 26.96
N PRO A 155 3.53 -24.57 27.44
CA PRO A 155 3.24 -25.14 28.75
C PRO A 155 3.46 -26.66 28.83
N THR A 156 3.59 -27.33 27.69
CA THR A 156 3.78 -28.78 27.59
C THR A 156 5.24 -29.14 27.27
N ASP A 157 5.74 -30.25 27.82
CA ASP A 157 7.06 -30.80 27.49
C ASP A 157 7.19 -31.11 25.99
N LEU A 158 8.00 -30.34 25.28
CA LEU A 158 8.33 -30.53 23.85
C LEU A 158 9.39 -31.63 23.61
N THR A 159 9.96 -32.20 24.67
CA THR A 159 10.91 -33.31 24.58
C THR A 159 10.23 -34.63 24.24
N LYS A 160 8.90 -34.74 24.49
CA LYS A 160 8.11 -35.95 24.26
C LYS A 160 7.30 -35.84 22.97
N SER A 161 7.31 -36.91 22.17
CA SER A 161 6.36 -37.11 21.07
C SER A 161 5.01 -37.54 21.65
N PRO A 162 3.84 -37.04 21.17
CA PRO A 162 3.59 -36.29 19.93
C PRO A 162 3.50 -34.75 20.08
N ASN A 163 3.76 -34.22 21.28
CA ASN A 163 3.50 -32.80 21.59
C ASN A 163 4.35 -31.84 20.75
N TYR A 164 5.61 -32.23 20.48
CA TYR A 164 6.52 -31.45 19.64
C TYR A 164 6.01 -31.33 18.21
N GLU A 165 5.62 -32.44 17.60
CA GLU A 165 5.18 -32.51 16.22
C GLU A 165 3.89 -31.70 16.02
N LEU A 166 2.97 -31.75 17.00
CA LEU A 166 1.75 -30.95 16.99
C LEU A 166 2.04 -29.44 17.13
N ALA A 167 2.86 -29.04 18.09
CA ALA A 167 3.23 -27.64 18.29
C ALA A 167 3.93 -27.07 17.05
N TYR A 168 4.82 -27.85 16.44
CA TYR A 168 5.53 -27.48 15.22
C TYR A 168 4.56 -27.26 14.05
N ILE A 169 3.61 -28.17 13.83
CA ILE A 169 2.58 -28.04 12.77
C ILE A 169 1.72 -26.79 13.00
N ILE A 170 1.28 -26.54 14.24
CA ILE A 170 0.49 -25.36 14.59
C ILE A 170 1.28 -24.09 14.27
N GLN A 171 2.55 -24.03 14.65
CA GLN A 171 3.40 -22.86 14.41
C GLN A 171 3.59 -22.62 12.90
N VAL A 172 3.82 -23.67 12.10
CA VAL A 172 3.90 -23.57 10.64
C VAL A 172 2.61 -23.02 10.03
N VAL A 173 1.44 -23.50 10.49
CA VAL A 173 0.15 -23.00 10.02
C VAL A 173 -0.02 -21.52 10.35
N ILE A 174 0.33 -21.09 11.57
CA ILE A 174 0.25 -19.67 11.98
C ILE A 174 1.17 -18.82 11.11
N ILE A 175 2.43 -19.23 10.95
CA ILE A 175 3.44 -18.50 10.19
C ILE A 175 2.98 -18.30 8.74
N PHE A 176 2.57 -19.36 8.02
CA PHE A 176 2.19 -19.24 6.61
C PHE A 176 0.84 -18.56 6.40
N LYS A 177 -0.14 -18.83 7.26
CA LYS A 177 -1.49 -18.26 7.12
C LYS A 177 -1.50 -16.77 7.43
N VAL A 178 -0.83 -16.36 8.51
CA VAL A 178 -1.04 -15.04 9.10
C VAL A 178 0.06 -14.06 8.71
N MET A 179 1.35 -14.41 8.90
CA MET A 179 2.43 -13.42 8.88
C MET A 179 2.73 -12.80 7.50
N PRO A 180 3.07 -13.57 6.44
CA PRO A 180 3.34 -12.97 5.12
C PRO A 180 2.14 -12.21 4.56
N PRO A 181 0.90 -12.78 4.52
CA PRO A 181 -0.21 -12.09 3.88
C PRO A 181 -0.61 -10.80 4.59
N SER A 182 -0.45 -10.67 5.92
CA SER A 182 -0.78 -9.41 6.62
C SER A 182 0.21 -8.29 6.31
N VAL A 183 1.51 -8.62 6.27
CA VAL A 183 2.57 -7.64 5.99
C VAL A 183 2.49 -7.19 4.53
N LEU A 184 2.42 -8.16 3.61
CA LEU A 184 2.35 -7.91 2.18
C LEU A 184 1.05 -7.21 1.77
N ALA A 185 -0.10 -7.58 2.34
CA ALA A 185 -1.37 -6.94 1.98
C ALA A 185 -1.35 -5.44 2.28
N PHE A 186 -0.81 -5.04 3.42
CA PHE A 186 -0.72 -3.63 3.77
C PHE A 186 0.24 -2.88 2.84
N ASP A 187 1.49 -3.34 2.71
CA ASP A 187 2.51 -2.62 1.95
C ASP A 187 2.17 -2.56 0.45
N LEU A 188 1.69 -3.66 -0.13
CA LEU A 188 1.33 -3.71 -1.56
C LEU A 188 0.07 -2.90 -1.86
N SER A 189 -0.94 -2.90 -0.97
CA SER A 189 -2.12 -2.06 -1.17
C SER A 189 -1.78 -0.57 -1.08
N PHE A 190 -0.89 -0.20 -0.17
CA PHE A 190 -0.38 1.16 -0.03
C PHE A 190 0.40 1.61 -1.29
N ILE A 191 1.34 0.79 -1.76
CA ILE A 191 2.07 1.07 -3.02
C ILE A 191 1.12 1.19 -4.21
N SER A 192 0.08 0.34 -4.28
CA SER A 192 -0.90 0.36 -5.36
C SER A 192 -1.71 1.66 -5.38
N ILE A 193 -2.15 2.14 -4.21
CA ILE A 193 -2.89 3.40 -4.07
C ILE A 193 -2.01 4.59 -4.42
N ILE A 194 -0.77 4.64 -3.91
CA ILE A 194 0.18 5.72 -4.24
C ILE A 194 0.46 5.76 -5.73
N THR A 195 0.72 4.60 -6.33
CA THR A 195 0.96 4.49 -7.78
C THR A 195 -0.22 5.03 -8.58
N TYR A 196 -1.45 4.71 -8.16
CA TYR A 196 -2.65 5.24 -8.79
C TYR A 196 -2.72 6.78 -8.68
N ILE A 197 -2.48 7.33 -7.48
CA ILE A 197 -2.48 8.79 -7.25
C ILE A 197 -1.43 9.46 -8.17
N VAL A 198 -0.20 8.94 -8.21
CA VAL A 198 0.87 9.47 -9.07
C VAL A 198 0.49 9.46 -10.55
N PHE A 199 -0.17 8.40 -11.03
CA PHE A 199 -0.66 8.36 -12.42
C PHE A 199 -1.74 9.40 -12.69
N GLU A 200 -2.71 9.55 -11.79
CA GLU A 200 -3.77 10.55 -11.93
C GLU A 200 -3.20 11.98 -11.99
N LEU A 201 -2.18 12.26 -11.19
CA LEU A 201 -1.50 13.55 -11.20
C LEU A 201 -0.69 13.80 -12.46
N ARG A 202 0.03 12.78 -12.95
CA ARG A 202 0.77 12.87 -14.21
C ARG A 202 -0.16 13.09 -15.39
N MET A 203 -1.33 12.45 -15.37
CA MET A 203 -2.39 12.65 -16.35
C MET A 203 -2.88 14.09 -16.38
N ILE A 204 -3.21 14.66 -15.21
CA ILE A 204 -3.64 16.06 -15.10
C ILE A 204 -2.54 17.01 -15.58
N SER A 205 -1.28 16.77 -15.21
CA SER A 205 -0.14 17.59 -15.65
C SER A 205 0.01 17.57 -17.17
N ILE A 206 -0.22 16.43 -17.82
CA ILE A 206 -0.16 16.32 -19.29
C ILE A 206 -1.35 17.02 -19.93
N GLU A 207 -2.58 16.79 -19.47
CA GLU A 207 -3.77 17.47 -20.01
C GLU A 207 -3.61 19.00 -19.95
N ILE A 208 -3.06 19.55 -18.86
CA ILE A 208 -2.76 20.99 -18.75
C ILE A 208 -1.76 21.46 -19.80
N LYS A 209 -0.75 20.63 -20.14
CA LYS A 209 0.20 20.94 -21.21
C LYS A 209 -0.42 20.79 -22.60
N THR A 210 -1.28 19.79 -22.80
CA THR A 210 -1.96 19.54 -24.08
C THR A 210 -3.09 20.52 -24.33
N LEU A 211 -3.64 21.14 -23.27
CA LEU A 211 -4.40 22.39 -23.31
C LEU A 211 -3.53 23.57 -23.75
N GLU A 212 -2.49 23.35 -24.58
CA GLU A 212 -1.88 24.39 -25.37
C GLU A 212 -3.00 25.09 -26.13
N ILE A 213 -3.32 26.25 -25.60
CA ILE A 213 -4.18 27.24 -26.19
C ILE A 213 -3.54 27.58 -27.54
N ASP A 214 -4.05 26.98 -28.60
CA ASP A 214 -3.92 27.58 -29.91
C ASP A 214 -4.70 28.89 -29.89
N SER A 215 -4.14 29.91 -30.53
CA SER A 215 -4.64 31.30 -30.62
C SER A 215 -6.04 31.43 -31.25
N THR A 216 -6.71 30.32 -31.54
CA THR A 216 -7.97 30.21 -32.29
C THR A 216 -9.18 29.80 -31.44
N THR A 217 -9.03 29.41 -30.16
CA THR A 217 -10.16 28.93 -29.33
C THR A 217 -10.96 30.07 -28.67
N ASN A 218 -12.25 30.17 -29.05
CA ASN A 218 -13.21 31.17 -28.58
C ASN A 218 -13.46 31.10 -27.07
N ASP A 219 -13.68 32.27 -26.45
CA ASP A 219 -13.96 32.47 -25.02
C ASP A 219 -15.23 31.74 -24.50
N ASN A 220 -16.10 31.35 -25.43
CA ASN A 220 -17.38 30.68 -25.18
C ASN A 220 -17.29 29.15 -25.17
N ASP A 221 -16.11 28.55 -25.32
CA ASP A 221 -15.93 27.10 -25.18
C ASP A 221 -16.10 26.70 -23.72
N THR A 222 -17.36 26.57 -23.31
CA THR A 222 -17.80 26.11 -21.99
C THR A 222 -17.13 24.80 -21.60
N GLY A 223 -16.85 23.92 -22.58
CA GLY A 223 -16.14 22.66 -22.38
C GLY A 223 -14.70 22.81 -21.86
N ILE A 224 -13.94 23.82 -22.31
CA ILE A 224 -12.57 24.05 -21.81
C ILE A 224 -12.63 24.61 -20.39
N LEU A 225 -13.59 25.51 -20.13
CA LEU A 225 -13.77 26.11 -18.81
C LEU A 225 -14.25 25.08 -17.77
N GLU A 226 -15.15 24.17 -18.16
CA GLU A 226 -15.59 23.06 -17.32
C GLU A 226 -14.47 22.06 -17.05
N ARG A 227 -13.67 21.71 -18.06
CA ARG A 227 -12.48 20.85 -17.88
C ARG A 227 -11.48 21.47 -16.91
N LEU A 228 -11.19 22.76 -17.01
CA LEU A 228 -10.28 23.45 -16.10
C LEU A 228 -10.84 23.63 -14.69
N LYS A 229 -12.15 23.88 -14.55
CA LYS A 229 -12.81 23.89 -13.24
C LYS A 229 -12.76 22.51 -12.58
N LEU A 230 -12.98 21.46 -13.36
CA LEU A 230 -12.91 20.08 -12.91
C LEU A 230 -11.48 19.77 -12.47
N ILE A 231 -10.47 20.01 -13.33
CA ILE A 231 -9.04 19.87 -12.98
C ILE A 231 -8.70 20.63 -11.69
N GLY A 232 -9.14 21.88 -11.55
CA GLY A 232 -8.92 22.69 -10.34
C GLY A 232 -9.62 22.16 -9.08
N ALA A 233 -10.72 21.41 -9.21
CA ALA A 233 -11.41 20.76 -8.09
C ALA A 233 -10.72 19.46 -7.65
N TYR A 234 -10.08 18.73 -8.57
CA TYR A 234 -9.30 17.51 -8.27
C TYR A 234 -7.89 17.80 -7.72
N LEU A 235 -7.38 19.03 -7.89
CA LEU A 235 -5.99 19.43 -7.59
C LEU A 235 -5.69 19.72 -6.11
N THR A 236 -6.09 18.81 -5.22
CA THR A 236 -5.65 18.83 -3.82
C THR A 236 -4.45 17.93 -3.55
N PHE A 237 -3.84 17.26 -4.52
CA PHE A 237 -2.67 16.40 -4.29
C PHE A 237 -1.55 16.77 -5.27
N GLU A 238 -0.30 16.82 -4.80
CA GLU A 238 0.94 17.04 -5.56
C GLU A 238 0.99 18.26 -6.50
N SER A 239 1.77 19.23 -6.07
CA SER A 239 1.50 20.62 -6.41
C SER A 239 2.61 21.23 -7.28
N GLY A 240 3.86 20.76 -7.16
CA GLY A 240 5.00 21.38 -7.84
C GLY A 240 5.01 21.23 -9.37
N ASN A 241 4.88 19.99 -9.87
CA ASN A 241 4.95 19.72 -11.31
C ASN A 241 3.72 20.23 -12.07
N VAL A 242 2.56 20.23 -11.42
CA VAL A 242 1.33 20.78 -11.99
C VAL A 242 1.38 22.31 -12.01
N ALA A 243 1.84 22.96 -10.92
CA ALA A 243 2.06 24.40 -10.91
C ALA A 243 3.03 24.84 -12.02
N ASN A 244 4.14 24.11 -12.20
CA ASN A 244 5.12 24.40 -13.24
C ASN A 244 4.53 24.19 -14.66
N ALA A 245 3.73 23.14 -14.87
CA ALA A 245 3.02 22.92 -16.13
C ALA A 245 1.99 24.02 -16.41
N ALA A 246 1.17 24.40 -15.42
CA ALA A 246 0.19 25.47 -15.53
C ALA A 246 0.86 26.83 -15.77
N PHE A 247 1.99 27.11 -15.10
CA PHE A 247 2.77 28.32 -15.31
C PHE A 247 3.37 28.41 -16.71
N ARG A 248 3.86 27.27 -17.25
CA ARG A 248 4.41 27.16 -18.60
C ARG A 248 3.35 27.17 -19.71
N SER A 249 2.06 27.03 -19.37
CA SER A 249 0.99 27.24 -20.34
C SER A 249 1.00 28.69 -20.82
N LYS A 250 0.55 28.97 -22.05
CA LYS A 250 0.48 30.34 -22.62
C LYS A 250 -0.65 31.19 -22.00
N TRP A 251 -0.82 31.15 -20.67
CA TRP A 251 -1.90 31.82 -19.93
C TRP A 251 -1.86 33.35 -20.06
N TRP A 252 -0.70 33.93 -20.38
CA TRP A 252 -0.50 35.36 -20.61
C TRP A 252 -0.90 35.82 -22.02
N VAL A 253 -1.04 34.89 -22.98
CA VAL A 253 -1.31 35.20 -24.38
C VAL A 253 -2.81 35.48 -24.64
N LYS A 254 -3.69 35.16 -23.68
CA LYS A 254 -5.16 35.29 -23.84
C LYS A 254 -5.76 36.56 -23.23
N THR A 255 -6.68 37.18 -23.97
CA THR A 255 -7.69 38.17 -23.52
C THR A 255 -8.89 37.54 -22.80
N GLN A 256 -8.71 36.36 -22.19
CA GLN A 256 -9.80 35.55 -21.58
C GLN A 256 -9.71 35.59 -20.04
N PRO A 257 -10.39 36.53 -19.36
CA PRO A 257 -10.22 36.75 -17.91
C PRO A 257 -10.68 35.57 -17.06
N ARG A 258 -11.65 34.77 -17.52
CA ARG A 258 -12.14 33.59 -16.79
C ARG A 258 -11.08 32.48 -16.76
N LEU A 259 -10.45 32.22 -17.90
CA LEU A 259 -9.40 31.20 -18.02
C LEU A 259 -8.18 31.56 -17.16
N ARG A 260 -7.76 32.83 -17.20
CA ARG A 260 -6.64 33.34 -16.41
C ARG A 260 -6.90 33.20 -14.92
N ARG A 261 -8.12 33.47 -14.45
CA ARG A 261 -8.52 33.23 -13.05
C ARG A 261 -8.48 31.75 -12.69
N SER A 262 -8.96 30.86 -13.55
CA SER A 262 -8.90 29.41 -13.32
C SER A 262 -7.46 28.89 -13.25
N ILE A 263 -6.57 29.32 -14.14
CA ILE A 263 -5.15 28.94 -14.13
C ILE A 263 -4.44 29.51 -12.90
N ALA A 264 -4.72 30.76 -12.53
CA ALA A 264 -4.18 31.37 -11.31
C ALA A 264 -4.62 30.62 -10.04
N LEU A 265 -5.89 30.21 -9.97
CA LEU A 265 -6.39 29.37 -8.88
C LEU A 265 -5.71 28.00 -8.84
N ILE A 266 -5.49 27.37 -10.00
CA ILE A 266 -4.75 26.11 -10.12
C ILE A 266 -3.32 26.29 -9.59
N ILE A 267 -2.60 27.33 -10.01
CA ILE A 267 -1.23 27.60 -9.55
C ILE A 267 -1.22 27.85 -8.03
N GLN A 268 -2.12 28.68 -7.51
CA GLN A 268 -2.18 29.02 -6.09
C GLN A 268 -2.51 27.79 -5.21
N ARG A 269 -3.45 26.94 -5.64
CA ARG A 269 -3.78 25.67 -4.97
C ARG A 269 -2.61 24.70 -5.05
N SER A 270 -1.92 24.70 -6.19
CA SER A 270 -0.74 23.88 -6.44
C SER A 270 0.55 24.41 -5.79
N GLN A 271 0.50 25.45 -4.95
CA GLN A 271 1.68 25.87 -4.16
C GLN A 271 1.72 25.27 -2.75
N LYS A 272 0.67 24.56 -2.33
CA LYS A 272 0.66 23.77 -1.09
C LYS A 272 0.67 22.27 -1.46
N PRO A 273 1.84 21.62 -1.58
CA PRO A 273 1.88 20.19 -1.80
C PRO A 273 1.35 19.49 -0.55
N GLU A 274 0.31 18.70 -0.72
CA GLU A 274 -0.09 17.74 0.30
C GLU A 274 1.04 16.73 0.45
N THR A 275 1.79 16.87 1.54
CA THR A 275 2.86 15.95 1.89
C THR A 275 2.25 14.80 2.66
N LEU A 276 2.49 13.56 2.21
CA LEU A 276 2.11 12.40 3.00
C LEU A 276 2.91 12.42 4.31
N THR A 277 2.21 12.47 5.45
CA THR A 277 2.85 12.50 6.77
C THR A 277 2.61 11.19 7.52
N ALA A 278 3.66 10.63 8.10
CA ALA A 278 3.56 9.54 9.05
C ALA A 278 2.99 10.09 10.37
N GLY A 279 1.71 9.80 10.63
CA GLY A 279 1.01 10.21 11.85
C GLY A 279 0.95 11.72 12.08
N GLY A 280 1.09 12.54 11.03
CA GLY A 280 1.17 14.00 11.14
C GLY A 280 2.51 14.56 11.63
N MET A 281 3.48 13.70 11.95
CA MET A 281 4.76 14.10 12.56
C MET A 281 5.89 14.23 11.55
N ILE A 282 6.03 13.24 10.66
CA ILE A 282 7.17 13.13 9.74
C ILE A 282 6.68 13.14 8.31
N LYS A 283 7.21 14.04 7.47
CA LYS A 283 6.91 14.06 6.04
C LYS A 283 7.62 12.90 5.35
N LEU A 284 6.89 12.10 4.60
CA LEU A 284 7.44 11.01 3.80
C LEU A 284 8.01 11.58 2.50
N ASN A 285 9.27 12.02 2.54
CA ASN A 285 10.04 12.45 1.38
C ASN A 285 11.34 11.63 1.26
N LEU A 286 11.99 11.67 0.09
CA LEU A 286 13.23 10.93 -0.15
C LEU A 286 14.33 11.31 0.85
N GLU A 287 14.38 12.58 1.26
CA GLU A 287 15.35 13.09 2.25
C GLU A 287 15.20 12.42 3.63
N THR A 288 13.97 12.08 4.03
CA THR A 288 13.72 11.33 5.28
C THR A 288 14.17 9.87 5.18
N PHE A 289 14.23 9.30 3.97
CA PHE A 289 14.72 7.94 3.74
C PHE A 289 16.22 7.85 3.49
N SER A 290 16.87 8.96 3.11
CA SER A 290 18.31 9.02 2.80
C SER A 290 19.20 9.42 3.98
N ASN A 291 18.62 9.96 5.05
CA ASN A 291 19.29 10.33 6.29
C ASN A 291 19.12 9.25 7.35
#